data_AF-A0A401YCZ1-F1
#
_entry.id   AF-A0A401YCZ1-F1
#
_cell.length_a   1.000
_cell.length_b   1.000
_cell.length_c   1.000
_cell.angle_alpha   90.00
_cell.angle_beta   90.00
_cell.angle_gamma   90.00
#
_symmetry.space_group_name_H-M   'P 1'
#
loop_
_entity.id
_entity.type
_entity.pdbx_description
1 polymer ?
#
loop_
_entity_poly.entity_id
_entity_poly.type
_entity_poly.pdbx_seq_one_letter_code
_entity_poly.pdbx_strand_id
1 'polypeptide(L)'
;MWRVPDRFHLEIPDSPPRVVRYAAQMATDGGSGDAGVEQTPARGRLGSAEGTAKVFHGLGLAVLLLSEYWRSLIEDLRPGAAPPDRVRALAEAAASMAHNGLHNTAADLFETASFGQERAALWAAVCCALVVRLNRHGSPELQRVLCYVSAAYCALAVAVGMYYLFASGPIVLLALGLGFGVMHAATRK
;
A
#
# COMPACT_ATOMS: atom_id res chain seq x y z
N MET A 1 24.26 1.69 -13.34
CA MET A 1 24.74 0.43 -13.94
C MET A 1 24.55 -0.65 -12.90
N TRP A 2 23.49 -1.45 -13.01
CA TRP A 2 23.15 -2.48 -12.03
C TRP A 2 23.56 -3.86 -12.57
N ARG A 3 24.38 -4.60 -11.81
CA ARG A 3 24.79 -5.97 -12.11
C ARG A 3 23.63 -6.93 -11.79
N VAL A 4 23.39 -7.86 -12.70
CA VAL A 4 22.56 -9.06 -12.48
C VAL A 4 23.46 -10.12 -11.82
N PRO A 5 23.10 -10.67 -10.65
CA PRO A 5 23.73 -11.87 -10.14
C PRO A 5 23.15 -13.10 -10.83
N ASP A 6 24.03 -13.90 -11.43
CA ASP A 6 23.72 -15.22 -11.96
C ASP A 6 23.44 -16.22 -10.83
N ARG A 7 22.37 -17.02 -11.03
CA ARG A 7 21.97 -18.26 -10.33
C ARG A 7 21.29 -18.12 -8.96
N PHE A 8 19.97 -18.32 -8.97
CA PHE A 8 19.27 -18.95 -7.85
C PHE A 8 18.88 -20.38 -8.24
N HIS A 9 19.51 -21.36 -7.59
CA HIS A 9 18.98 -22.71 -7.50
C HIS A 9 17.74 -22.65 -6.59
N LEU A 10 16.57 -22.88 -7.18
CA LEU A 10 15.30 -23.03 -6.48
C LEU A 10 15.25 -24.43 -5.84
N GLU A 11 15.63 -24.53 -4.57
CA GLU A 11 15.12 -25.61 -3.72
C GLU A 11 13.66 -25.28 -3.37
N ILE A 12 12.76 -26.16 -3.79
CA ILE A 12 11.33 -26.10 -3.44
C ILE A 12 11.18 -26.77 -2.07
N PRO A 13 10.87 -26.05 -0.98
CA PRO A 13 10.57 -26.70 0.28
C PRO A 13 9.17 -27.32 0.24
N ASP A 14 9.09 -28.63 0.45
CA ASP A 14 7.88 -29.47 0.57
C ASP A 14 7.05 -29.21 1.84
N SER A 15 6.94 -27.94 2.29
CA SER A 15 6.12 -27.61 3.46
C SER A 15 5.58 -26.18 3.41
N PRO A 16 4.29 -25.98 3.74
CA PRO A 16 3.68 -24.66 3.71
C PRO A 16 4.32 -23.71 4.73
N PRO A 17 4.41 -22.40 4.41
CA PRO A 17 5.03 -21.40 5.26
C PRO A 17 4.35 -21.31 6.64
N ARG A 18 5.18 -21.16 7.68
CA ARG A 18 4.80 -21.17 9.12
C ARG A 18 3.64 -20.23 9.50
N VAL A 19 3.32 -19.24 8.67
CA VAL A 19 2.18 -18.31 8.85
C VAL A 19 0.83 -19.04 8.75
N VAL A 20 0.74 -20.14 8.01
CA VAL A 20 -0.51 -20.93 7.87
C VAL A 20 -0.82 -21.74 9.14
N ARG A 21 0.20 -22.11 9.94
CA ARG A 21 0.00 -22.87 11.18
C ARG A 21 -0.62 -22.02 12.31
N TYR A 22 -0.30 -20.74 12.38
CA TYR A 22 -0.86 -19.87 13.43
C TYR A 22 -2.34 -19.55 13.22
N ALA A 23 -2.82 -19.52 11.98
CA ALA A 23 -4.23 -19.29 11.67
C ALA A 23 -5.11 -20.53 11.95
N ALA A 24 -4.58 -21.74 11.73
CA ALA A 24 -5.31 -22.98 12.01
C ALA A 24 -5.41 -23.27 13.53
N GLN A 25 -4.42 -22.85 14.32
CA GLN A 25 -4.36 -23.10 15.75
C GLN A 25 -5.27 -22.17 16.58
N MET A 26 -5.65 -21.01 16.03
CA MET A 26 -6.68 -20.15 16.65
C MET A 26 -8.12 -20.60 16.37
N ALA A 27 -8.34 -21.53 15.43
CA ALA A 27 -9.68 -22.03 15.09
C ALA A 27 -10.14 -23.21 15.96
N THR A 28 -9.25 -23.82 16.75
CA THR A 28 -9.53 -25.06 17.50
C THR A 28 -9.71 -24.88 19.02
N ASP A 29 -9.40 -23.72 19.59
CA ASP A 29 -9.39 -23.53 21.06
C ASP A 29 -10.64 -22.81 21.62
N GLY A 30 -11.69 -22.63 20.82
CA GLY A 30 -12.94 -21.99 21.23
C GLY A 30 -13.97 -22.93 21.85
N GLY A 31 -13.70 -23.46 23.05
CA GLY A 31 -14.59 -24.39 23.75
C GLY A 31 -14.89 -24.05 25.22
N SER A 32 -16.13 -23.64 25.47
CA SER A 32 -16.88 -23.53 26.75
C SER A 32 -16.66 -22.29 27.63
N GLY A 33 -17.77 -21.57 27.85
CA GLY A 33 -17.86 -20.41 28.74
C GLY A 33 -19.22 -19.75 28.58
N ASP A 34 -20.23 -20.36 29.18
CA ASP A 34 -21.58 -19.82 29.35
C ASP A 34 -21.53 -18.65 30.35
N ALA A 35 -21.86 -17.45 29.89
CA ALA A 35 -22.32 -16.33 30.72
C ALA A 35 -22.94 -15.26 29.81
N GLY A 36 -24.22 -14.98 30.03
CA GLY A 36 -24.95 -13.94 29.33
C GLY A 36 -24.25 -12.58 29.44
N VAL A 37 -23.86 -12.04 28.28
CA VAL A 37 -23.45 -10.65 28.14
C VAL A 37 -24.24 -10.05 26.99
N GLU A 38 -24.97 -9.02 27.35
CA GLU A 38 -25.72 -8.06 26.55
C GLU A 38 -25.03 -7.75 25.19
N GLN A 39 -25.64 -8.21 24.09
CA GLN A 39 -25.17 -7.93 22.73
C GLN A 39 -25.35 -6.44 22.40
N THR A 40 -24.29 -5.66 22.59
CA THR A 40 -24.13 -4.29 22.08
C THR A 40 -23.50 -4.34 20.67
N PRO A 41 -23.89 -3.51 19.68
CA PRO A 41 -23.88 -3.92 18.27
C PRO A 41 -22.47 -3.90 17.64
N ALA A 42 -21.99 -5.08 17.22
CA ALA A 42 -20.76 -5.26 16.43
C ALA A 42 -20.78 -4.56 15.05
N ARG A 43 -21.94 -4.07 14.62
CA ARG A 43 -22.17 -3.46 13.30
C ARG A 43 -21.46 -2.10 13.11
N GLY A 44 -21.18 -1.38 14.20
CA GLY A 44 -20.52 -0.07 14.15
C GLY A 44 -19.00 -0.12 13.89
N ARG A 45 -18.31 -1.16 14.37
CA ARG A 45 -16.84 -1.29 14.25
C ARG A 45 -16.39 -1.68 12.83
N LEU A 46 -17.15 -2.55 12.17
CA LEU A 46 -16.84 -3.00 10.80
C LEU A 46 -17.00 -1.87 9.77
N GLY A 47 -18.01 -0.99 9.94
CA GLY A 47 -18.19 0.18 9.06
C GLY A 47 -17.04 1.19 9.13
N SER A 48 -16.42 1.34 10.32
CA SER A 48 -15.25 2.21 10.51
C SER A 48 -14.00 1.65 9.83
N ALA A 49 -13.74 0.34 9.98
CA ALA A 49 -12.55 -0.30 9.39
C ALA A 49 -12.58 -0.31 7.85
N GLU A 50 -13.75 -0.53 7.24
CA GLU A 50 -13.91 -0.42 5.79
C GLU A 50 -13.76 1.02 5.29
N GLY A 51 -14.21 2.00 6.07
CA GLY A 51 -13.99 3.43 5.81
C GLY A 51 -12.51 3.78 5.79
N THR A 52 -11.76 3.35 6.82
CA THR A 52 -10.32 3.54 6.93
C THR A 52 -9.56 2.89 5.77
N ALA A 53 -9.92 1.66 5.40
CA ALA A 53 -9.31 1.00 4.25
C ALA A 53 -9.54 1.79 2.95
N LYS A 54 -10.75 2.35 2.72
CA LYS A 54 -11.02 3.21 1.55
C LYS A 54 -10.12 4.44 1.53
N VAL A 55 -9.86 5.06 2.68
CA VAL A 55 -8.96 6.22 2.76
C VAL A 55 -7.55 5.82 2.32
N PHE A 56 -7.01 4.73 2.86
CA PHE A 56 -5.68 4.26 2.48
C PHE A 56 -5.57 3.90 1.00
N HIS A 57 -6.59 3.27 0.41
CA HIS A 57 -6.57 3.00 -1.03
C HIS A 57 -6.57 4.28 -1.87
N GLY A 58 -7.35 5.29 -1.48
CA GLY A 58 -7.37 6.59 -2.17
C GLY A 58 -6.02 7.30 -2.09
N LEU A 59 -5.42 7.31 -0.89
CA LEU A 59 -4.08 7.86 -0.68
C LEU A 59 -3.00 7.06 -1.44
N GLY A 60 -3.07 5.74 -1.43
CA GLY A 60 -2.15 4.86 -2.16
C GLY A 60 -2.19 5.11 -3.66
N LEU A 61 -3.40 5.27 -4.24
CA LEU A 61 -3.56 5.65 -5.64
C LEU A 61 -3.01 7.06 -5.92
N ALA A 62 -3.23 8.03 -5.02
CA ALA A 62 -2.66 9.37 -5.17
C ALA A 62 -1.12 9.34 -5.17
N VAL A 63 -0.51 8.60 -4.24
CA VAL A 63 0.95 8.41 -4.18
C VAL A 63 1.46 7.70 -5.42
N LEU A 64 0.75 6.69 -5.92
CA LEU A 64 1.09 6.02 -7.17
C LEU A 64 1.15 7.02 -8.34
N LEU A 65 0.11 7.84 -8.51
CA LEU A 65 0.04 8.86 -9.57
C LEU A 65 1.18 9.87 -9.46
N LEU A 66 1.47 10.35 -8.25
CA LEU A 66 2.57 11.29 -8.05
C LEU A 66 3.93 10.64 -8.30
N SER A 67 4.13 9.40 -7.87
CA SER A 67 5.38 8.67 -8.12
C SER A 67 5.63 8.49 -9.62
N GLU A 68 4.59 8.17 -10.41
CA GLU A 68 4.68 8.06 -11.86
C GLU A 68 4.88 9.42 -12.54
N TYR A 69 4.23 10.48 -12.04
CA TYR A 69 4.48 11.85 -12.50
C TYR A 69 5.94 12.25 -12.30
N TRP A 70 6.48 12.09 -11.09
CA TRP A 70 7.87 12.43 -10.81
C TRP A 70 8.86 11.55 -11.58
N ARG A 71 8.57 10.25 -11.73
CA ARG A 71 9.36 9.36 -12.57
C ARG A 71 9.44 9.87 -14.01
N SER A 72 8.30 10.22 -14.61
CA SER A 72 8.28 10.77 -15.98
C SER A 72 9.12 12.04 -16.11
N LEU A 73 9.05 12.94 -15.12
CA LEU A 73 9.85 14.17 -15.11
C LEU A 73 11.35 13.92 -14.98
N ILE A 74 11.74 12.88 -14.24
CA ILE A 74 13.14 12.52 -14.02
C ILE A 74 13.71 11.80 -15.25
N GLU A 75 12.92 10.93 -15.89
CA GLU A 75 13.31 10.22 -17.11
C GLU A 75 13.57 11.18 -18.28
N ASP A 76 12.86 12.30 -18.33
CA ASP A 76 13.03 13.33 -19.36
C ASP A 76 14.29 14.21 -19.15
N LEU A 77 15.05 14.02 -18.07
CA LEU A 77 16.25 14.81 -17.79
C LEU A 77 17.40 14.41 -18.72
N ARG A 78 17.97 15.41 -19.40
CA ARG A 78 19.18 15.21 -20.21
C ARG A 78 20.39 14.94 -19.30
N PRO A 79 21.19 13.89 -19.58
CA PRO A 79 22.44 13.66 -18.87
C PRO A 79 23.35 14.89 -18.91
N GLY A 80 23.83 15.33 -17.74
CA GLY A 80 24.74 16.49 -17.60
C GLY A 80 24.06 17.86 -17.55
N ALA A 81 22.74 17.96 -17.76
CA ALA A 81 22.00 19.19 -17.50
C ALA A 81 21.74 19.36 -16.00
N ALA A 82 21.74 20.60 -15.51
CA ALA A 82 21.33 20.88 -14.15
C ALA A 82 19.85 20.48 -13.95
N PRO A 83 19.50 19.79 -12.85
CA PRO A 83 18.13 19.39 -12.61
C PRO A 83 17.27 20.64 -12.36
N PRO A 84 16.03 20.68 -12.88
CA PRO A 84 15.07 21.73 -12.58
C PRO A 84 14.84 21.87 -11.07
N ASP A 85 14.56 23.09 -10.60
CA ASP A 85 14.40 23.39 -9.16
C ASP A 85 13.37 22.50 -8.47
N ARG A 86 12.29 22.13 -9.16
CA ARG A 86 11.28 21.19 -8.65
C ARG A 86 11.84 19.80 -8.32
N VAL A 87 12.77 19.27 -9.13
CA VAL A 87 13.40 17.97 -8.90
C VAL A 87 14.38 18.06 -7.74
N ARG A 88 15.08 19.19 -7.61
CA ARG A 88 15.94 19.48 -6.46
C ARG A 88 15.13 19.54 -5.16
N ALA A 89 14.01 20.25 -5.16
CA ALA A 89 13.10 20.33 -4.03
C ALA A 89 12.54 18.96 -3.62
N LEU A 90 12.23 18.08 -4.58
CA LEU A 90 11.85 16.69 -4.29
C LEU A 90 12.98 15.93 -3.59
N ALA A 91 14.21 16.05 -4.09
CA ALA A 91 15.37 15.39 -3.50
C ALA A 91 15.67 15.91 -2.08
N GLU A 92 15.55 17.22 -1.85
CA GLU A 92 15.68 17.83 -0.53
C GLU A 92 14.58 17.36 0.43
N ALA A 93 13.33 17.25 -0.05
CA ALA A 93 12.23 16.72 0.74
C ALA A 93 12.46 15.24 1.12
N ALA A 94 12.94 14.41 0.19
CA ALA A 94 13.29 13.03 0.47
C ALA A 94 14.46 12.93 1.49
N ALA A 95 15.51 13.71 1.30
CA ALA A 95 16.68 13.73 2.19
C ALA A 95 16.31 14.18 3.61
N SER A 96 15.46 15.21 3.74
CA SER A 96 15.02 15.67 5.07
C SER A 96 14.22 14.60 5.83
N MET A 97 13.50 13.72 5.12
CA MET A 97 12.79 12.60 5.74
C MET A 97 13.66 11.39 6.06
N ALA A 98 14.77 11.19 5.35
CA ALA A 98 15.71 10.10 5.63
C ALA A 98 16.37 10.20 7.02
N HIS A 99 16.33 11.38 7.65
CA HIS A 99 16.79 11.58 9.03
C HIS A 99 15.74 11.18 10.08
N ASN A 100 14.50 10.86 9.67
CA ASN A 100 13.45 10.41 10.58
C ASN A 100 13.47 8.89 10.70
N GLY A 101 13.79 8.36 11.88
CA GLY A 101 13.87 6.90 12.12
C GLY A 101 12.60 6.15 11.73
N LEU A 102 11.41 6.76 11.89
CA LEU A 102 10.14 6.18 11.48
C LEU A 102 10.03 6.01 9.95
N HIS A 103 10.54 6.97 9.18
CA HIS A 103 10.54 6.89 7.72
C HIS A 103 11.44 5.77 7.23
N ASN A 104 12.63 5.63 7.82
CA ASN A 104 13.56 4.54 7.47
C ASN A 104 12.96 3.17 7.79
N THR A 105 12.36 3.00 8.97
CA THR A 105 11.65 1.75 9.31
C THR A 105 10.53 1.43 8.32
N ALA A 106 9.76 2.44 7.90
CA ALA A 106 8.72 2.25 6.90
C ALA A 106 9.30 1.88 5.53
N ALA A 107 10.41 2.52 5.12
CA ALA A 107 11.10 2.22 3.87
C ALA A 107 11.66 0.79 3.85
N ASP A 108 12.37 0.38 4.91
CA ASP A 108 12.94 -0.97 5.04
C ASP A 108 11.85 -2.05 5.01
N LEU A 109 10.74 -1.79 5.73
CA LEU A 109 9.59 -2.69 5.72
C LEU A 109 8.94 -2.76 4.33
N PHE A 110 8.85 -1.63 3.64
CA PHE A 110 8.24 -1.58 2.30
C PHE A 110 9.10 -2.29 1.27
N GLU A 111 10.42 -2.08 1.28
CA GLU A 111 11.38 -2.80 0.45
C GLU A 111 11.27 -4.32 0.68
N THR A 112 11.28 -4.73 1.96
CA THR A 112 11.17 -6.14 2.35
C THR A 112 9.85 -6.75 1.88
N ALA A 113 8.72 -6.09 2.15
CA ALA A 113 7.40 -6.56 1.74
C ALA A 113 7.22 -6.57 0.22
N SER A 114 7.88 -5.66 -0.48
CA SER A 114 7.82 -5.53 -1.94
C SER A 114 8.86 -6.38 -2.65
N PHE A 115 9.72 -7.11 -1.94
CA PHE A 115 10.82 -7.90 -2.50
C PHE A 115 11.76 -7.05 -3.40
N GLY A 116 12.02 -5.79 -3.01
CA GLY A 116 12.78 -4.83 -3.81
C GLY A 116 12.09 -4.40 -5.11
N GLN A 117 10.77 -4.57 -5.21
CA GLN A 117 9.93 -4.19 -6.35
C GLN A 117 8.80 -3.25 -5.90
N GLU A 118 9.14 -2.19 -5.18
CA GLU A 118 8.20 -1.25 -4.52
C GLU A 118 7.17 -0.69 -5.49
N ARG A 119 7.63 -0.33 -6.70
CA ARG A 119 6.76 0.18 -7.76
C ARG A 119 5.73 -0.86 -8.18
N ALA A 120 6.16 -2.09 -8.47
CA ALA A 120 5.25 -3.16 -8.89
C ALA A 120 4.28 -3.54 -7.76
N ALA A 121 4.76 -3.57 -6.51
CA ALA A 121 3.96 -3.82 -5.33
C ALA A 121 2.87 -2.75 -5.13
N LEU A 122 3.18 -1.46 -5.31
CA LEU A 122 2.20 -0.39 -5.22
C LEU A 122 1.14 -0.49 -6.33
N TRP A 123 1.55 -0.72 -7.58
CA TRP A 123 0.62 -0.99 -8.68
C TRP A 123 -0.30 -2.18 -8.36
N ALA A 124 0.26 -3.29 -7.88
CA ALA A 124 -0.49 -4.48 -7.51
C ALA A 124 -1.49 -4.20 -6.37
N ALA A 125 -1.08 -3.46 -5.34
CA ALA A 125 -1.94 -3.09 -4.22
C ALA A 125 -3.12 -2.23 -4.67
N VAL A 126 -2.88 -1.23 -5.52
CA VAL A 126 -3.95 -0.37 -6.06
C VAL A 126 -4.88 -1.15 -6.99
N CYS A 127 -4.35 -1.99 -7.87
CA CYS A 127 -5.15 -2.86 -8.73
C CYS A 127 -6.00 -3.84 -7.91
N CYS A 128 -5.43 -4.44 -6.86
CA CYS A 128 -6.14 -5.30 -5.93
C CYS A 128 -7.29 -4.55 -5.24
N ALA A 129 -7.03 -3.32 -4.78
CA ALA A 129 -8.04 -2.46 -4.16
C ALA A 129 -9.22 -2.14 -5.11
N LEU A 130 -8.93 -1.95 -6.40
CA LEU A 130 -9.96 -1.75 -7.43
C LEU A 130 -10.73 -3.05 -7.70
N VAL A 131 -10.03 -4.18 -7.88
CA VAL A 131 -10.66 -5.49 -8.11
C VAL A 131 -11.60 -5.86 -6.98
N VAL A 132 -11.20 -5.68 -5.72
CA VAL A 132 -12.05 -5.96 -4.55
C VAL A 132 -13.34 -5.14 -4.59
N ARG A 133 -13.28 -3.89 -5.07
CA ARG A 133 -14.45 -2.99 -5.13
C ARG A 133 -15.36 -3.26 -6.32
N LEU A 134 -14.77 -3.58 -7.47
CA LEU A 134 -15.50 -3.84 -8.71
C LEU A 134 -16.07 -5.27 -8.75
N ASN A 135 -15.49 -6.21 -8.01
CA ASN A 135 -15.94 -7.60 -8.01
C ASN A 135 -17.16 -7.79 -7.11
N ARG A 136 -18.37 -7.69 -7.68
CA ARG A 136 -19.64 -7.88 -6.94
C ARG A 136 -19.89 -9.32 -6.49
N HIS A 137 -19.26 -10.30 -7.12
CA HIS A 137 -19.58 -11.74 -6.98
C HIS A 137 -18.48 -12.56 -6.30
N GLY A 138 -17.42 -11.92 -5.78
CA GLY A 138 -16.35 -12.63 -5.10
C GLY A 138 -16.74 -13.10 -3.70
N SER A 139 -15.98 -14.06 -3.17
CA SER A 139 -16.11 -14.52 -1.79
C SER A 139 -15.93 -13.35 -0.81
N PRO A 140 -16.87 -13.12 0.13
CA PRO A 140 -16.79 -12.03 1.10
C PRO A 140 -15.52 -12.09 1.97
N GLU A 141 -15.07 -13.30 2.32
CA GLU A 141 -13.89 -13.50 3.16
C GLU A 141 -12.61 -13.11 2.42
N LEU A 142 -12.46 -13.58 1.18
CA LEU A 142 -11.31 -13.25 0.35
C LEU A 142 -11.25 -11.76 0.04
N GLN A 143 -12.39 -11.14 -0.27
CA GLN A 143 -12.46 -9.70 -0.51
C GLN A 143 -12.06 -8.89 0.72
N ARG A 144 -12.46 -9.32 1.91
CA ARG A 144 -12.08 -8.65 3.16
C ARG A 144 -10.58 -8.75 3.39
N VAL A 145 -9.99 -9.93 3.23
CA VAL A 145 -8.53 -10.12 3.37
C VAL A 145 -7.77 -9.28 2.36
N LEU A 146 -8.14 -9.35 1.08
CA LEU A 146 -7.51 -8.57 0.02
C LEU A 146 -7.65 -7.07 0.24
N CYS A 147 -8.81 -6.59 0.73
CA CYS A 147 -9.04 -5.20 1.10
C CYS A 147 -8.06 -4.72 2.16
N TYR A 148 -7.87 -5.49 3.24
CA TYR A 148 -6.97 -5.08 4.32
C TYR A 148 -5.50 -5.19 3.92
N VAL A 149 -5.12 -6.23 3.18
CA VAL A 149 -3.75 -6.40 2.69
C VAL A 149 -3.40 -5.26 1.73
N SER A 150 -4.24 -4.96 0.74
CA SER A 150 -4.00 -3.84 -0.18
C SER A 150 -4.00 -2.49 0.55
N ALA A 151 -4.85 -2.29 1.56
CA ALA A 151 -4.85 -1.08 2.37
C ALA A 151 -3.54 -0.93 3.17
N ALA A 152 -3.01 -2.01 3.72
CA ALA A 152 -1.73 -2.00 4.44
C ALA A 152 -0.56 -1.64 3.52
N TYR A 153 -0.50 -2.22 2.31
CA TYR A 153 0.50 -1.83 1.30
C TYR A 153 0.36 -0.37 0.88
N CYS A 154 -0.87 0.12 0.69
CA CYS A 154 -1.11 1.53 0.37
C CYS A 154 -0.69 2.46 1.52
N ALA A 155 -0.97 2.10 2.77
CA ALA A 155 -0.56 2.88 3.94
C ALA A 155 0.96 2.96 4.05
N LEU A 156 1.64 1.83 3.82
CA LEU A 156 3.10 1.76 3.84
C LEU A 156 3.72 2.59 2.71
N ALA A 157 3.17 2.48 1.49
CA ALA A 157 3.57 3.31 0.37
C ALA A 157 3.32 4.80 0.62
N VAL A 158 2.26 5.17 1.35
CA VAL A 158 2.02 6.56 1.75
C VAL A 158 3.06 7.04 2.74
N ALA A 159 3.40 6.24 3.74
CA ALA A 159 4.43 6.58 4.72
C ALA A 159 5.81 6.80 4.05
N VAL A 160 6.17 5.94 3.09
CA VAL A 160 7.40 6.07 2.30
C VAL A 160 7.28 7.21 1.27
N GLY A 161 6.12 7.40 0.66
CA GLY A 161 5.88 8.36 -0.40
C GLY A 161 5.52 9.77 0.07
N MET A 162 5.63 10.09 1.36
CA MET A 162 5.24 11.40 1.91
C MET A 162 5.93 12.58 1.18
N TYR A 163 7.17 12.42 0.70
CA TYR A 163 7.90 13.50 0.03
C TYR A 163 7.24 13.85 -1.30
N TYR A 164 6.63 12.88 -1.99
CA TYR A 164 5.84 13.16 -3.19
C TYR A 164 4.65 14.07 -2.85
N LEU A 165 3.99 13.85 -1.72
CA LEU A 165 2.84 14.69 -1.31
C LEU A 165 3.28 16.13 -1.03
N PHE A 166 4.40 16.32 -0.32
CA PHE A 166 4.90 17.66 0.01
C PHE A 166 5.50 18.39 -1.20
N ALA A 167 6.29 17.71 -2.02
CA ALA A 167 7.02 18.32 -3.13
C ALA A 167 6.12 18.65 -4.34
N SER A 168 4.95 18.02 -4.47
CA SER A 168 4.10 18.17 -5.66
C SER A 168 3.29 19.47 -5.71
N GLY A 169 3.32 20.30 -4.67
CA GLY A 169 2.57 21.55 -4.62
C GLY A 169 1.08 21.34 -4.95
N PRO A 170 0.44 22.20 -5.77
CA PRO A 170 -0.98 22.06 -6.11
C PRO A 170 -1.36 20.75 -6.83
N ILE A 171 -0.41 20.07 -7.48
CA ILE A 171 -0.66 18.80 -8.19
C ILE A 171 -1.12 17.71 -7.21
N VAL A 172 -0.73 17.80 -5.94
CA VAL A 172 -1.20 16.89 -4.89
C VAL A 172 -2.73 16.88 -4.78
N LEU A 173 -3.39 18.03 -4.97
CA LEU A 173 -4.85 18.12 -4.89
C LEU A 173 -5.53 17.38 -6.04
N LEU A 174 -4.94 17.44 -7.23
CA LEU A 174 -5.39 16.67 -8.39
C LEU A 174 -5.21 15.17 -8.16
N ALA A 175 -4.05 14.75 -7.68
CA ALA A 175 -3.77 13.34 -7.38
C ALA A 175 -4.69 12.79 -6.28
N LEU A 176 -4.92 13.55 -5.21
CA LEU A 176 -5.86 13.19 -4.14
C LEU A 176 -7.30 13.13 -4.65
N GLY A 177 -7.73 14.12 -5.42
CA GLY A 177 -9.06 14.16 -6.04
C GLY A 177 -9.31 12.96 -6.94
N LEU A 178 -8.34 12.60 -7.79
CA LEU A 178 -8.40 11.39 -8.62
C LEU A 178 -8.37 10.12 -7.77
N GLY A 179 -7.48 10.04 -6.79
CA GLY A 179 -7.34 8.88 -5.90
C GLY A 179 -8.64 8.56 -5.16
N PHE A 180 -9.19 9.54 -4.44
CA PHE A 180 -10.47 9.39 -3.75
C PHE A 180 -11.65 9.29 -4.70
N GLY A 181 -11.65 10.04 -5.79
CA GLY A 181 -12.72 10.01 -6.80
C GLY A 181 -12.89 8.64 -7.43
N VAL A 182 -11.78 8.02 -7.86
CA VAL A 182 -11.76 6.66 -8.42
C VAL A 182 -12.20 5.64 -7.37
N MET A 183 -11.63 5.68 -6.16
CA MET A 183 -12.01 4.73 -5.10
C MET A 183 -13.47 4.87 -4.68
N HIS A 184 -13.99 6.10 -4.69
CA HIS A 184 -15.39 6.37 -4.41
C HIS A 184 -16.30 5.86 -5.55
N ALA A 185 -15.96 6.13 -6.81
CA ALA A 185 -16.69 5.63 -7.97
C ALA A 185 -16.72 4.09 -8.01
N ALA A 186 -15.59 3.43 -7.75
CA ALA A 186 -15.49 1.98 -7.69
C ALA A 186 -16.34 1.36 -6.55
N THR A 187 -16.70 2.14 -5.51
CA THR A 187 -17.57 1.67 -4.43
C THR A 187 -19.07 1.90 -4.67
N ARG A 188 -19.47 2.64 -5.72
CA ARG A 188 -20.89 2.86 -6.00
C ARG A 188 -21.47 1.62 -6.68
N LYS A 189 -22.46 1.02 -6.02
CA LYS A 189 -23.31 -0.05 -6.53
C LYS A 189 -24.52 0.53 -7.26
#